data_AF-A0A835A3I7-F1
#
_entry.id   AF-A0A835A3I7-F1
#
_cell.length_a   1.000
_cell.length_b   1.000
_cell.length_c   1.000
_cell.angle_alpha   90.00
_cell.angle_beta   90.00
_cell.angle_gamma   90.00
#
_symmetry.space_group_name_H-M   'P 1'
#
loop_
_entity.id
_entity.type
_entity.pdbx_description
1 polymer ?
#
loop_
_entity_poly.entity_id
_entity_poly.type
_entity_poly.pdbx_seq_one_letter_code
_entity_poly.pdbx_strand_id
1 'polypeptide(L)' 'MGVGRYVTSAPFSAGGCEWFISFYPDGDYTMFRTGHLTSFTSVYLNFVGGPPTGTRVMFVFSLLDDKGCQVSTTKEAN' A
#
# COMPACT_ATOMS: atom_id res chain seq x y z
N MET A 1 -10.94 1.60 -11.34
CA MET A 1 -11.94 1.87 -10.29
C MET A 1 -12.24 3.36 -10.11
N GLY A 2 -11.30 4.23 -10.45
CA GLY A 2 -11.35 5.67 -10.26
C GLY A 2 -10.49 6.10 -9.07
N VAL A 3 -9.91 7.29 -9.17
CA VAL A 3 -9.09 7.90 -8.10
C VAL A 3 -9.89 7.93 -6.79
N GLY A 4 -9.24 7.60 -5.68
CA GLY A 4 -9.83 7.53 -4.35
C GLY A 4 -10.71 6.30 -4.10
N ARG A 5 -10.88 5.41 -5.10
CA ARG A 5 -11.56 4.12 -4.93
C ARG A 5 -10.54 3.04 -4.61
N TYR A 6 -10.86 2.20 -3.64
CA TYR A 6 -9.97 1.15 -3.15
C TYR A 6 -10.72 -0.14 -2.84
N VAL A 7 -9.95 -1.21 -2.71
CA VAL A 7 -10.37 -2.48 -2.12
C VAL A 7 -9.59 -2.72 -0.84
N THR A 8 -10.18 -3.47 0.09
CA THR A 8 -9.55 -3.82 1.37
C THR A 8 -9.35 -5.33 1.49
N SER A 9 -8.27 -5.74 2.15
CA SER A 9 -8.14 -7.12 2.60
C SER A 9 -9.11 -7.42 3.75
N ALA A 10 -9.33 -8.70 4.04
CA ALA A 10 -9.81 -9.08 5.37
C ALA A 10 -8.77 -8.68 6.44
N PRO A 11 -9.19 -8.42 7.68
CA PRO A 11 -8.27 -8.22 8.79
C PRO A 11 -7.38 -9.45 9.01
N PHE A 12 -6.13 -9.23 9.44
CA PHE A 12 -5.19 -10.29 9.76
C PHE A 12 -4.25 -9.92 10.91
N SER A 13 -3.83 -10.94 11.65
CA SER A 13 -2.91 -10.84 12.79
C SER A 13 -1.46 -11.01 12.34
N ALA A 14 -0.59 -10.03 12.62
CA ALA A 14 0.85 -10.15 12.40
C ALA A 14 1.64 -9.28 13.39
N GLY A 15 2.73 -9.81 13.94
CA GLY A 15 3.57 -9.07 14.89
C GLY A 15 2.86 -8.64 16.17
N GLY A 16 1.85 -9.43 16.60
CA GLY A 16 1.03 -9.12 17.78
C GLY A 16 -0.01 -8.01 17.57
N CYS A 17 -0.19 -7.54 16.34
CA CYS A 17 -1.12 -6.49 15.96
C CYS A 17 -2.12 -7.00 14.92
N GLU A 18 -3.30 -6.39 14.90
CA GLU A 18 -4.33 -6.56 13.89
C GLU A 18 -4.21 -5.49 12.82
N TRP A 19 -4.24 -5.91 11.56
CA TRP A 19 -4.05 -5.05 10.40
C TRP A 19 -5.08 -5.33 9.31
N PHE A 20 -5.26 -4.37 8.40
CA PHE A 20 -5.78 -4.63 7.07
C PHE A 20 -5.07 -3.77 6.03
N ILE A 21 -5.08 -4.21 4.78
CA ILE A 21 -4.48 -3.47 3.66
C ILE A 21 -5.58 -2.74 2.90
N SER A 22 -5.32 -1.49 2.52
CA SER A 22 -6.12 -0.75 1.55
C SER A 22 -5.31 -0.55 0.27
N PHE A 23 -5.88 -0.96 -0.87
CA PHE A 23 -5.23 -0.88 -2.17
C PHE A 23 -6.02 0.02 -3.12
N TYR A 24 -5.37 1.07 -3.60
CA TYR A 24 -5.91 2.05 -4.54
C TYR A 24 -5.24 1.86 -5.92
N PRO A 25 -5.87 1.14 -6.85
CA PRO A 25 -5.29 0.85 -8.17
C PRO A 25 -4.98 2.13 -8.95
N ASP A 26 -5.91 3.10 -8.93
CA ASP A 26 -5.80 4.38 -9.63
C ASP A 26 -5.36 5.53 -8.71
N GLY A 27 -4.75 5.19 -7.57
CA GLY A 27 -4.31 6.14 -6.54
C GLY A 27 -5.39 6.68 -5.62
N ASP A 28 -4.95 7.22 -4.49
CA ASP A 28 -5.79 7.80 -3.44
C ASP A 28 -6.18 9.26 -3.76
N TYR A 29 -5.28 10.00 -4.42
CA TYR A 29 -5.57 11.32 -4.98
C TYR A 29 -4.77 11.59 -6.25
N THR A 30 -5.16 12.61 -7.00
CA THR A 30 -4.41 13.13 -8.16
C THR A 30 -3.52 14.29 -7.74
N MET A 31 -2.30 14.32 -8.26
CA MET A 31 -1.41 15.47 -8.15
C MET A 31 -1.01 16.00 -9.53
N PHE A 32 -0.82 17.31 -9.62
CA PHE A 32 -0.30 17.93 -10.83
C PHE A 32 1.22 17.72 -10.90
N ARG A 33 1.69 16.96 -11.89
CA ARG A 33 3.11 16.69 -12.10
C ARG A 33 3.43 16.89 -13.59
N THR A 34 4.50 17.62 -13.87
CA THR A 34 4.99 17.85 -15.26
C THR A 34 3.91 18.29 -16.25
N GLY A 35 2.97 19.16 -15.84
CA GLY A 35 1.93 19.68 -16.73
C GLY A 35 0.67 18.83 -16.87
N HIS A 36 0.57 17.68 -16.18
CA HIS A 36 -0.60 16.80 -16.25
C HIS A 36 -1.07 16.37 -14.86
N LEU A 37 -2.37 16.04 -14.73
CA LEU A 37 -2.89 15.34 -13.55
C LEU A 37 -2.41 13.89 -13.59
N THR A 38 -1.70 13.48 -12.55
CA THR A 38 -1.12 12.15 -12.41
C THR A 38 -1.60 11.52 -11.11
N SER A 39 -1.68 10.20 -11.08
CA SER A 39 -1.93 9.41 -9.87
C SER A 39 -1.01 8.18 -9.92
N PHE A 40 -0.68 7.65 -8.75
CA PHE A 40 0.12 6.45 -8.60
C PHE A 40 -0.69 5.43 -7.84
N THR A 41 -0.51 4.16 -8.14
CA THR A 41 -1.08 3.10 -7.31
C THR A 41 -0.58 3.23 -5.88
N SER A 42 -1.50 3.29 -4.91
CA SER A 42 -1.19 3.49 -3.50
C SER A 42 -1.59 2.27 -2.67
N VAL A 43 -0.75 1.90 -1.70
CA VAL A 43 -0.98 0.79 -0.76
C VAL A 43 -0.76 1.29 0.66
N TYR A 44 -1.69 1.00 1.56
CA TYR A 44 -1.59 1.35 2.98
C TYR A 44 -1.77 0.12 3.86
N LEU A 45 -0.92 0.01 4.89
CA LEU A 45 -1.09 -0.94 5.98
C LEU A 45 -1.77 -0.20 7.13
N ASN A 46 -3.00 -0.59 7.45
CA ASN A 46 -3.86 0.10 8.41
C ASN A 46 -3.86 -0.67 9.72
N PHE A 47 -3.57 0.03 10.82
CA PHE A 47 -3.59 -0.52 12.18
C PHE A 47 -5.03 -0.58 12.70
N VAL A 48 -5.44 -1.75 13.20
CA VAL A 48 -6.75 -1.94 13.84
C VAL A 48 -6.61 -1.91 15.37
N GLY A 49 -5.63 -2.63 15.89
CA GLY A 49 -5.41 -2.79 17.32
C GLY A 49 -4.21 -3.67 17.61
N GLY A 50 -3.72 -3.67 18.84
CA GLY A 50 -2.49 -4.37 19.16
C GLY A 50 -1.91 -3.99 20.51
N PRO A 51 -0.60 -4.25 20.73
CA PRO A 51 0.07 -4.06 22.00
C PRO A 51 0.07 -2.58 22.43
N PRO A 52 0.54 -2.29 23.66
CA PRO A 52 0.49 -0.97 24.25
C PRO A 52 1.06 0.14 23.36
N THR A 53 0.59 1.36 23.62
CA THR A 53 1.06 2.59 22.97
C THR A 53 2.59 2.68 22.98
N GLY A 54 3.19 2.84 21.80
CA GLY A 54 4.64 2.98 21.62
C GLY A 54 5.32 1.85 20.84
N THR A 55 4.61 0.77 20.50
CA THR A 55 5.13 -0.28 19.62
C THR A 55 5.41 0.28 18.22
N ARG A 56 6.64 0.12 17.75
CA ARG A 56 7.03 0.39 16.36
C ARG A 56 7.11 -0.91 15.59
N VAL A 57 6.56 -0.91 14.38
CA VAL A 57 6.63 -2.06 13.47
C VAL A 57 7.36 -1.66 12.19
N MET A 58 8.11 -2.61 11.64
CA MET A 58 8.70 -2.49 10.31
C MET A 58 7.89 -3.35 9.34
N PHE A 59 7.66 -2.83 8.14
CA PHE A 59 6.95 -3.55 7.08
C PHE A 59 7.59 -3.25 5.73
N VAL A 60 7.34 -4.14 4.77
CA VAL A 60 7.76 -4.01 3.37
C VAL A 60 6.57 -4.39 2.50
N PHE A 61 6.34 -3.64 1.44
CA PHE A 61 5.41 -4.01 0.37
C PHE A 61 6.18 -4.60 -0.81
N SER A 62 5.67 -5.71 -1.32
CA SER A 62 6.15 -6.35 -2.55
C SER A 62 4.96 -6.55 -3.48
N LEU A 63 5.15 -6.22 -4.76
CA LEU A 63 4.19 -6.57 -5.81
C LEU A 63 4.63 -7.89 -6.44
N LEU A 64 3.70 -8.85 -6.54
CA LEU A 64 3.96 -10.15 -7.14
C LEU A 64 3.30 -10.25 -8.51
N ASP A 65 3.94 -10.95 -9.44
CA ASP A 65 3.37 -11.31 -10.73
C ASP A 65 2.37 -12.48 -10.60
N ASP A 66 1.81 -12.91 -11.73
CA ASP A 66 0.85 -14.01 -11.82
C ASP A 66 1.45 -15.38 -11.42
N LYS A 67 2.77 -15.49 -11.39
CA LYS A 67 3.51 -16.68 -10.95
C LYS A 67 3.91 -16.61 -9.48
N GLY A 68 3.57 -15.52 -8.79
CA GLY A 68 3.92 -15.27 -7.39
C GLY A 68 5.36 -14.77 -7.20
N CYS A 69 6.07 -14.41 -8.26
CA CYS A 69 7.41 -13.85 -8.19
C CYS A 69 7.34 -12.35 -7.95
N GLN A 70 8.24 -11.82 -7.12
CA GLN A 70 8.31 -10.38 -6.88
C GLN A 70 8.72 -9.64 -8.16
N VAL A 71 7.90 -8.67 -8.56
CA VAL A 71 8.19 -7.75 -9.67
C VAL A 71 9.38 -6.88 -9.26
N SER A 72 10.39 -6.80 -10.13
CA SER A 72 11.58 -6.01 -9.87
C SER A 72 11.24 -4.51 -9.76
N THR A 73 11.71 -3.89 -8.69
CA THR A 73 11.62 -2.43 -8.55
C THR A 73 12.78 -1.82 -9.33
N THR A 74 12.52 -1.29 -10.53
CA THR A 74 13.51 -0.45 -11.20
C THR A 74 13.63 0.83 -10.38
N LYS A 75 14.79 1.09 -9.78
CA LYS A 75 15.09 2.43 -9.28
C LYS A 75 15.21 3.33 -10.52
N GLU A 76 14.32 4.31 -10.68
CA GLU A 76 14.63 5.41 -11.57
C GLU A 76 15.94 6.03 -11.06
N ALA A 77 16.96 6.03 -11.91
CA ALA A 77 18.24 6.66 -11.61
C ALA A 77 18.00 8.18 -11.52
N ASN A 78 18.35 8.78 -10.38
CA ASN A 78 18.45 10.23 -10.22
C ASN A 78 19.55 10.80 -11.10
#